data_AF-A0A8S9M406-F1
#
_entry.id   AF-A0A8S9M406-F1
#
_cell.length_a   1.000
_cell.length_b   1.000
_cell.length_c   1.000
_cell.angle_alpha   90.00
_cell.angle_beta   90.00
_cell.angle_gamma   90.00
#
_symmetry.space_group_name_H-M   'P 1'
#
loop_
_entity.id
_entity.type
_entity.pdbx_description
1 polymer ?
#
loop_
_entity_poly.entity_id
_entity_poly.type
_entity_poly.pdbx_seq_one_letter_code
_entity_poly.pdbx_strand_id
1 'polypeptide(L)'
;MTGGMIPLAVTLATDAVFDSFSGDSKLKALLHGHSYSAHAMGCATAAKAIEWFKDIETNHNIIPQGGILRELWDEELVQKISCHSVVQRVVVLGTLFALELKVDASNSGYASLYAKSLLEMLREDGIFMRPLGNVVYLMCGPCTSPEICRELLSKLYKRLGEFNRA
;
A
#
# COMPACT_ATOMS: atom_id res chain seq x y z
N MET A 1 -3.95 -4.70 9.24
CA MET A 1 -4.71 -5.18 10.42
C MET A 1 -4.19 -4.54 11.71
N THR A 2 -2.95 -4.77 12.13
CA THR A 2 -2.38 -4.27 13.40
C THR A 2 -1.77 -2.85 13.32
N GLY A 3 -2.13 -2.06 12.31
CA GLY A 3 -1.54 -0.73 12.09
C GLY A 3 -0.02 -0.71 11.87
N GLY A 4 0.61 -1.85 11.55
CA GLY A 4 2.06 -1.93 11.34
C GLY A 4 2.89 -2.11 12.62
N MET A 5 2.26 -2.37 13.77
CA MET A 5 2.95 -2.38 15.07
C MET A 5 3.48 -3.77 15.49
N ILE A 6 2.71 -4.83 15.27
CA ILE A 6 3.03 -6.19 15.76
C ILE A 6 2.47 -7.24 14.78
N PRO A 7 3.13 -8.40 14.56
CA PRO A 7 2.62 -9.43 13.66
C PRO A 7 1.35 -10.10 14.21
N LEU A 8 0.34 -10.17 13.36
CA LEU A 8 -0.88 -10.96 13.55
C LEU A 8 -1.48 -11.22 12.17
N ALA A 9 -2.07 -12.39 11.98
CA ALA A 9 -2.83 -12.74 10.79
C ALA A 9 -4.20 -13.30 11.19
N VAL A 10 -5.19 -13.13 10.32
CA VAL A 10 -6.53 -13.68 10.49
C VAL A 10 -6.95 -14.27 9.15
N THR A 11 -7.45 -15.51 9.17
CA THR A 11 -8.12 -16.14 8.03
C THR A 11 -9.62 -16.13 8.32
N LEU A 12 -10.38 -15.32 7.59
CA LEU A 12 -11.85 -15.35 7.66
C LEU A 12 -12.37 -16.46 6.74
N ALA A 13 -13.41 -17.16 7.19
CA ALA A 13 -14.10 -18.19 6.43
C ALA A 13 -15.60 -17.93 6.50
N THR A 14 -16.34 -18.36 5.48
CA THR A 14 -17.79 -18.37 5.52
C THR A 14 -18.30 -19.51 6.41
N ASP A 15 -19.55 -19.40 6.84
CA ASP A 15 -20.20 -20.46 7.64
C ASP A 15 -20.17 -21.80 6.92
N ALA A 16 -20.43 -21.83 5.60
CA ALA A 16 -20.36 -23.06 4.81
C ALA A 16 -18.99 -23.75 4.86
N VAL A 17 -17.89 -22.98 4.89
CA VAL A 17 -16.54 -23.53 5.04
C VAL A 17 -16.33 -24.02 6.48
N PHE A 18 -16.74 -23.24 7.48
CA PHE A 18 -16.65 -23.64 8.89
C PHE A 18 -17.42 -24.95 9.17
N ASP A 19 -18.65 -25.06 8.67
CA ASP A 19 -19.54 -26.21 8.85
C ASP A 19 -18.97 -27.51 8.27
N SER A 20 -18.12 -27.42 7.24
CA SER A 20 -17.43 -28.58 6.67
C SER A 20 -16.50 -29.29 7.68
N PHE A 21 -15.99 -28.55 8.68
CA PHE A 21 -15.16 -29.07 9.77
C PHE A 21 -15.95 -29.41 11.04
N SER A 22 -17.27 -29.20 11.04
CA SER A 22 -18.13 -29.36 12.21
C SER A 22 -18.66 -30.79 12.33
N GLY A 23 -18.44 -31.45 13.46
CA GLY A 23 -18.96 -32.80 13.74
C GLY A 23 -18.34 -33.45 14.97
N ASP A 24 -18.81 -34.64 15.33
CA ASP A 24 -18.53 -35.25 16.64
C ASP A 24 -17.09 -35.80 16.79
N SER A 25 -16.38 -36.00 15.67
CA SER A 25 -15.01 -36.50 15.67
C SER A 25 -14.01 -35.36 15.61
N LYS A 26 -13.03 -35.36 16.52
CA LYS A 26 -11.87 -34.45 16.47
C LYS A 26 -11.11 -34.53 15.14
N LEU A 27 -11.14 -35.68 14.45
CA LEU A 27 -10.49 -35.85 13.14
C LEU A 27 -11.16 -35.02 12.04
N LYS A 28 -12.38 -34.54 12.26
CA LYS A 28 -13.12 -33.67 11.33
C LYS A 28 -12.77 -32.19 11.54
N ALA A 29 -12.24 -31.81 12.71
CA ALA A 29 -11.90 -30.43 13.02
C ALA A 29 -10.70 -29.91 12.20
N LEU A 30 -10.53 -28.59 12.12
CA LEU A 30 -9.33 -27.97 11.54
C LEU A 30 -8.14 -28.12 12.51
N LEU A 31 -7.33 -29.16 12.29
CA LEU A 31 -6.16 -29.49 13.12
C LEU A 31 -4.92 -28.68 12.72
N HIS A 32 -5.04 -27.35 12.74
CA HIS A 32 -3.95 -26.42 12.46
C HIS A 32 -3.86 -25.36 13.57
N GLY A 33 -2.67 -25.13 14.09
CA GLY A 33 -2.45 -24.15 15.14
C GLY A 33 -0.98 -23.84 15.36
N HIS A 34 -0.71 -22.65 15.89
CA HIS A 34 0.62 -22.19 16.27
C HIS A 34 0.62 -21.85 17.77
N SER A 35 1.79 -21.91 18.41
CA SER A 35 1.91 -21.61 19.85
C SER A 35 1.43 -20.20 20.23
N TYR A 36 1.53 -19.24 19.30
CA TYR A 36 1.07 -17.86 19.48
C TYR A 36 -0.25 -17.55 18.75
N SER A 37 -1.02 -18.56 18.34
CA SER A 37 -2.34 -18.34 17.76
C SER A 37 -3.20 -17.47 18.68
N ALA A 38 -3.75 -16.39 18.13
CA ALA A 38 -4.55 -15.39 18.85
C ALA A 38 -3.85 -14.76 20.08
N HIS A 39 -2.53 -14.53 20.01
CA HIS A 39 -1.81 -13.85 21.10
C HIS A 39 -2.44 -12.48 21.44
N ALA A 40 -2.65 -12.24 22.73
CA ALA A 40 -3.48 -11.13 23.22
C ALA A 40 -2.96 -9.75 22.81
N MET A 41 -1.62 -9.58 22.76
CA MET A 41 -0.99 -8.33 22.32
C MET A 41 -1.39 -7.98 20.88
N GLY A 42 -1.31 -8.94 19.97
CA GLY A 42 -1.69 -8.77 18.59
C GLY A 42 -3.17 -8.46 18.45
N CYS A 43 -4.03 -9.23 19.12
CA CYS A 43 -5.48 -9.02 19.09
C CYS A 43 -5.89 -7.64 19.60
N ALA A 44 -5.32 -7.19 20.72
CA ALA A 44 -5.60 -5.87 21.28
C ALA A 44 -5.14 -4.74 20.34
N THR A 45 -3.94 -4.85 19.78
CA THR A 45 -3.43 -3.88 18.80
C THR A 45 -4.27 -3.86 17.51
N ALA A 46 -4.69 -5.02 17.00
CA ALA A 46 -5.55 -5.12 15.82
C ALA A 46 -6.92 -4.48 16.04
N ALA A 47 -7.59 -4.81 17.16
CA ALA A 47 -8.87 -4.22 17.51
C ALA A 47 -8.78 -2.69 17.55
N LYS A 48 -7.76 -2.16 18.26
CA LYS A 48 -7.59 -0.72 18.36
C LYS A 48 -7.28 -0.04 17.02
N ALA A 49 -6.45 -0.66 16.19
CA ALA A 49 -6.12 -0.11 14.87
C ALA A 49 -7.33 -0.10 13.92
N ILE A 50 -8.19 -1.13 13.98
CA ILE A 50 -9.42 -1.19 13.17
C ILE A 50 -10.38 -0.07 13.56
N GLU A 51 -10.57 0.15 14.87
CA GLU A 51 -11.39 1.27 15.37
C GLU A 51 -10.79 2.61 14.93
N TRP A 52 -9.49 2.83 15.19
CA TRP A 52 -8.80 4.09 14.90
C TRP A 52 -8.85 4.46 13.42
N PHE A 53 -8.63 3.50 12.51
CA PHE A 53 -8.63 3.84 11.08
C PHE A 53 -10.02 4.11 10.50
N LYS A 54 -11.09 3.67 11.18
CA LYS A 54 -12.48 3.83 10.71
C LYS A 54 -13.22 4.98 11.39
N ASP A 55 -12.72 5.46 12.52
CA ASP A 55 -13.31 6.56 13.27
C ASP A 55 -12.93 7.91 12.65
N ILE A 56 -13.94 8.74 12.35
CA ILE A 56 -13.79 10.05 11.71
C ILE A 56 -13.04 11.03 12.61
N GLU A 57 -13.19 10.89 13.94
CA GLU A 57 -12.52 11.76 14.93
C GLU A 57 -11.01 11.50 15.00
N THR A 58 -10.56 10.29 14.65
CA THR A 58 -9.14 9.90 14.70
C THR A 58 -8.51 9.74 13.32
N ASN A 59 -9.32 9.59 12.27
CA ASN A 59 -8.90 9.56 10.88
C ASN A 59 -9.71 10.55 10.04
N HIS A 60 -9.17 11.78 9.90
CA HIS A 60 -9.78 12.86 9.13
C HIS A 60 -9.84 12.60 7.62
N ASN A 61 -9.31 11.48 7.12
CA ASN A 61 -9.46 11.08 5.73
C ASN A 61 -10.76 10.30 5.45
N ILE A 62 -11.49 9.86 6.49
CA ILE A 62 -12.75 9.15 6.32
C ILE A 62 -13.86 10.14 5.97
N ILE A 63 -14.56 9.88 4.86
CA ILE A 63 -15.74 10.64 4.46
C ILE A 63 -16.95 10.12 5.27
N PRO A 64 -17.67 10.99 6.00
CA PRO A 64 -18.77 10.57 6.87
C PRO A 64 -19.88 9.80 6.15
N GLN A 65 -20.17 10.15 4.90
CA GLN A 65 -21.29 9.60 4.13
C GLN A 65 -21.04 8.19 3.58
N GLY A 66 -19.86 7.59 3.79
CA GLY A 66 -19.57 6.25 3.27
C GLY A 66 -18.56 5.42 4.06
N GLY A 67 -17.92 5.98 5.09
CA GLY A 67 -16.86 5.27 5.81
C GLY A 67 -15.66 4.91 4.92
N ILE A 68 -15.53 5.57 3.76
CA ILE A 68 -14.47 5.38 2.77
C ILE A 68 -13.43 6.49 2.92
N LEU A 69 -12.20 6.20 2.51
CA LEU A 69 -11.17 7.23 2.40
C LEU A 69 -11.52 8.21 1.27
N ARG A 70 -11.31 9.50 1.52
CA ARG A 70 -11.26 10.52 0.47
C ARG A 70 -10.08 10.28 -0.46
N GLU A 71 -10.12 10.91 -1.64
CA GLU A 71 -8.95 10.93 -2.52
C GLU A 71 -7.76 11.58 -1.81
N LEU A 72 -6.65 10.86 -1.77
CA LEU A 72 -5.42 11.28 -1.07
C LEU A 72 -4.40 11.88 -2.03
N TRP A 73 -4.47 11.53 -3.31
CA TRP A 73 -3.48 11.88 -4.32
C TRP A 73 -3.99 13.05 -5.16
N ASP A 74 -3.15 14.07 -5.33
CA ASP A 74 -3.47 15.25 -6.13
C ASP A 74 -3.75 14.88 -7.59
N GLU A 75 -5.00 15.09 -8.04
CA GLU A 75 -5.48 14.63 -9.35
C GLU A 75 -4.68 15.22 -10.51
N GLU A 76 -4.32 16.51 -10.44
CA GLU A 76 -3.56 17.19 -11.48
C GLU A 76 -2.15 16.59 -11.62
N LEU A 77 -1.46 16.36 -10.50
CA LEU A 77 -0.14 15.73 -10.50
C LEU A 77 -0.21 14.28 -10.96
N VAL A 78 -1.24 13.53 -10.57
CA VAL A 78 -1.45 12.16 -11.06
C VAL A 78 -1.55 12.15 -12.59
N GLN A 79 -2.35 13.06 -13.18
CA GLN A 79 -2.50 13.16 -14.64
C GLN A 79 -1.21 13.62 -15.34
N LYS A 80 -0.47 14.55 -14.74
CA LYS A 80 0.83 15.00 -15.28
C LYS A 80 1.86 13.88 -15.27
N ILE A 81 1.93 13.09 -14.20
CA ILE A 81 2.85 11.95 -14.09
C ILE A 81 2.42 10.84 -15.06
N SER A 82 1.12 10.54 -15.18
CA SER A 82 0.62 9.49 -16.08
C SER A 82 0.91 9.78 -17.56
N CYS A 83 0.91 11.06 -17.94
CA CYS A 83 1.25 11.52 -19.29
C CYS A 83 2.75 11.68 -19.55
N HIS A 84 3.62 11.44 -18.56
CA HIS A 84 5.05 11.67 -18.70
C HIS A 84 5.69 10.67 -19.68
N SER A 85 6.64 11.13 -20.51
CA SER A 85 7.22 10.34 -21.61
C SER A 85 7.81 9.00 -21.17
N VAL A 86 8.47 8.98 -20.00
CA VAL A 86 9.13 7.80 -19.43
C VAL A 86 8.19 6.88 -18.62
N VAL A 87 6.92 7.26 -18.44
CA VAL A 87 5.94 6.49 -17.67
C VAL A 87 5.09 5.65 -18.63
N GLN A 88 5.02 4.33 -18.37
CA GLN A 88 4.23 3.39 -19.14
C GLN A 88 2.77 3.36 -18.68
N ARG A 89 2.55 3.34 -17.36
CA ARG A 89 1.22 3.38 -16.74
C ARG A 89 1.30 3.85 -15.30
N VAL A 90 0.16 4.31 -14.78
CA VAL A 90 -0.05 4.67 -13.38
C VAL A 90 -1.22 3.88 -12.82
N VAL A 91 -1.11 3.45 -11.56
CA VAL A 91 -2.20 2.90 -10.77
C VAL A 91 -2.29 3.73 -9.50
N VAL A 92 -3.45 4.34 -9.26
CA VAL A 92 -3.73 5.09 -8.04
C VAL A 92 -5.03 4.57 -7.44
N LEU A 93 -5.01 4.23 -6.15
CA LEU A 93 -6.19 3.80 -5.42
C LEU A 93 -5.95 3.90 -3.90
N GLY A 94 -6.78 4.68 -3.21
CA GLY A 94 -6.67 4.86 -1.77
C GLY A 94 -5.27 5.32 -1.36
N THR A 95 -4.57 4.54 -0.53
CA THR A 95 -3.23 4.88 -0.05
C THR A 95 -2.08 4.50 -0.99
N LEU A 96 -2.38 3.98 -2.18
CA LEU A 96 -1.38 3.55 -3.15
C LEU A 96 -1.33 4.50 -4.35
N PHE A 97 -0.13 4.96 -4.68
CA PHE A 97 0.23 5.50 -5.98
C PHE A 97 1.40 4.68 -6.53
N ALA A 98 1.27 4.13 -7.72
CA ALA A 98 2.32 3.38 -8.38
C ALA A 98 2.45 3.82 -9.85
N LEU A 99 3.68 3.94 -10.33
CA LEU A 99 3.98 4.11 -11.73
C LEU A 99 4.90 2.99 -12.20
N GLU A 100 4.73 2.58 -13.45
CA GLU A 100 5.66 1.71 -14.15
C GLU A 100 6.44 2.55 -15.17
N LEU A 101 7.76 2.47 -15.14
CA LEU A 101 8.63 3.14 -16.10
C LEU A 101 8.69 2.32 -17.39
N LYS A 102 8.71 3.02 -18.54
CA LYS A 102 9.00 2.41 -19.84
C LYS A 102 10.44 1.91 -19.84
N VAL A 103 10.63 0.69 -20.33
CA VAL A 103 11.95 0.07 -20.49
C VAL A 103 12.06 -0.45 -21.92
N ASP A 104 13.24 -0.28 -22.52
CA ASP A 104 13.55 -0.97 -23.78
C ASP A 104 13.52 -2.49 -23.55
N ALA A 105 13.11 -3.24 -24.58
CA ALA A 105 12.80 -4.67 -24.50
C ALA A 105 13.94 -5.56 -23.94
N SER A 106 15.18 -5.07 -23.89
CA SER A 106 16.33 -5.76 -23.30
C SER A 106 16.44 -5.66 -21.78
N ASN A 107 15.67 -4.77 -21.12
CA ASN A 107 15.83 -4.43 -19.70
C ASN A 107 14.51 -4.46 -18.89
N SER A 108 13.50 -5.20 -19.36
CA SER A 108 12.20 -5.37 -18.68
C SER A 108 12.22 -6.45 -17.60
N GLY A 109 11.43 -6.28 -16.54
CA GLY A 109 11.15 -7.32 -15.53
C GLY A 109 11.53 -6.96 -14.10
N TYR A 110 11.26 -7.87 -13.16
CA TYR A 110 11.42 -7.66 -11.71
C TYR A 110 12.87 -7.38 -11.28
N ALA A 111 13.86 -7.83 -12.05
CA ALA A 111 15.28 -7.60 -11.81
C ALA A 111 15.83 -6.32 -12.47
N SER A 112 14.98 -5.55 -13.16
CA SER A 112 15.40 -4.32 -13.84
C SER A 112 15.92 -3.29 -12.83
N LEU A 113 17.11 -2.75 -13.11
CA LEU A 113 17.69 -1.64 -12.34
C LEU A 113 17.25 -0.27 -12.85
N TYR A 114 16.35 -0.21 -13.82
CA TYR A 114 15.95 1.03 -14.48
C TYR A 114 15.33 2.05 -13.52
N ALA A 115 14.56 1.57 -12.54
CA ALA A 115 14.00 2.43 -11.48
C ALA A 115 15.04 2.87 -10.44
N LYS A 116 16.24 2.26 -10.39
CA LYS A 116 17.22 2.46 -9.32
C LYS A 116 17.72 3.91 -9.24
N SER A 117 18.04 4.54 -10.36
CA SER A 117 18.51 5.93 -10.37
C SER A 117 17.42 6.90 -9.91
N LEU A 118 16.16 6.68 -10.32
CA LEU A 118 15.03 7.45 -9.82
C LEU A 118 14.84 7.26 -8.30
N LEU A 119 14.97 6.03 -7.80
CA LEU A 119 14.91 5.73 -6.37
C LEU A 119 16.04 6.39 -5.57
N GLU A 120 17.24 6.48 -6.14
CA GLU A 120 18.39 7.18 -5.53
C GLU A 120 18.13 8.69 -5.45
N MET A 121 17.64 9.31 -6.53
CA MET A 121 17.25 10.72 -6.54
C MET A 121 16.14 11.03 -5.52
N LEU A 122 15.13 10.16 -5.43
CA LEU A 122 14.05 10.32 -4.45
C LEU A 122 14.52 10.14 -3.01
N ARG A 123 15.53 9.29 -2.78
CA ARG A 123 16.13 9.12 -1.46
C ARG A 123 16.83 10.40 -1.00
N GLU A 124 17.48 11.13 -1.90
CA GLU A 124 18.06 12.45 -1.61
C GLU A 124 16.99 13.48 -1.19
N ASP A 125 15.76 13.35 -1.71
CA ASP A 125 14.62 14.19 -1.33
C ASP A 125 13.91 13.74 -0.04
N GLY A 126 14.48 12.75 0.67
CA GLY A 126 13.94 12.19 1.91
C GLY A 126 12.83 11.15 1.69
N ILE A 127 12.64 10.66 0.46
CA ILE A 127 11.60 9.67 0.14
C ILE A 127 12.24 8.28 0.08
N PHE A 128 11.93 7.43 1.06
CA PHE A 128 12.44 6.06 1.12
C PHE A 128 11.44 5.06 0.53
N MET A 129 11.93 4.20 -0.35
CA MET A 129 11.11 3.19 -1.01
C MET A 129 11.94 2.01 -1.51
N ARG A 130 11.26 0.91 -1.85
CA ARG A 130 11.85 -0.32 -2.38
C ARG A 130 11.49 -0.49 -3.87
N PRO A 131 12.43 -0.93 -4.72
CA PRO A 131 12.13 -1.24 -6.12
C PRO A 131 11.24 -2.48 -6.23
N LEU A 132 10.36 -2.49 -7.24
CA LEU A 132 9.67 -3.68 -7.75
C LEU A 132 9.88 -3.75 -9.26
N GLY A 133 11.07 -4.16 -9.69
CA GLY A 133 11.50 -4.02 -11.09
C GLY A 133 11.50 -2.56 -11.55
N ASN A 134 10.82 -2.30 -12.66
CA ASN A 134 10.59 -0.96 -13.23
C ASN A 134 9.39 -0.21 -12.59
N VAL A 135 8.78 -0.76 -11.53
CA VAL A 135 7.68 -0.11 -10.79
C VAL A 135 8.23 0.68 -9.60
N VAL A 136 7.79 1.93 -9.51
CA VAL A 136 8.05 2.88 -8.42
C VAL A 136 6.71 3.17 -7.76
N TYR A 137 6.61 2.99 -6.44
CA TYR A 137 5.36 3.18 -5.72
C TYR A 137 5.52 3.99 -4.43
N LEU A 138 4.55 4.86 -4.17
CA LEU A 138 4.36 5.57 -2.92
C LEU A 138 3.18 4.91 -2.22
N MET A 139 3.39 4.48 -0.98
CA MET A 139 2.33 3.90 -0.15
C MET A 139 2.28 4.65 1.16
N CYS A 140 1.22 5.44 1.36
CA CYS A 140 1.02 6.21 2.57
C CYS A 140 0.22 5.41 3.63
N GLY A 141 0.11 5.96 4.83
CA GLY A 141 -0.78 5.43 5.86
C GLY A 141 -2.23 5.87 5.63
N PRO A 142 -3.22 5.21 6.26
CA PRO A 142 -4.64 5.60 6.14
C PRO A 142 -4.95 7.00 6.64
N CYS A 143 -4.14 7.51 7.59
CA CYS A 143 -4.30 8.83 8.20
C CYS A 143 -3.33 9.89 7.61
N THR A 144 -2.56 9.55 6.57
CA THR A 144 -1.65 10.53 5.93
C THR A 144 -2.47 11.60 5.24
N SER A 145 -2.14 12.88 5.47
CA SER A 145 -2.91 13.98 4.89
C SER A 145 -2.63 14.11 3.38
N PRO A 146 -3.62 14.54 2.56
CA PRO A 146 -3.42 14.77 1.14
C PRO A 146 -2.31 15.77 0.81
N GLU A 147 -2.02 16.71 1.71
CA GLU A 147 -0.94 17.68 1.55
C GLU A 147 0.43 17.01 1.52
N ILE A 148 0.65 16.01 2.39
CA ILE A 148 1.88 15.20 2.38
C ILE A 148 1.94 14.39 1.08
N CYS A 149 0.84 13.75 0.67
CA CYS A 149 0.79 12.99 -0.58
C CYS A 149 1.10 13.87 -1.79
N ARG A 150 0.59 15.10 -1.83
CA ARG A 150 0.88 16.10 -2.86
C ARG A 150 2.35 16.50 -2.88
N GLU A 151 2.99 16.68 -1.72
CA GLU A 151 4.43 16.96 -1.64
C GLU A 151 5.25 15.80 -2.24
N LEU A 152 4.89 14.55 -1.91
CA LEU A 152 5.55 13.37 -2.47
C LEU A 152 5.42 13.31 -3.99
N LEU A 153 4.21 13.54 -4.53
CA LEU A 153 4.00 13.58 -5.99
C LEU A 153 4.74 14.73 -6.65
N SER A 154 4.84 15.89 -6.00
CA SER A 154 5.56 17.05 -6.53
C SER A 154 7.06 16.75 -6.67
N LYS A 155 7.67 16.16 -5.64
CA LYS A 155 9.06 15.70 -5.68
C LYS A 155 9.27 14.64 -6.76
N LEU A 156 8.38 13.66 -6.83
CA LEU A 156 8.42 12.62 -7.87
C LEU A 156 8.34 13.21 -9.28
N TYR A 157 7.39 14.09 -9.54
CA TYR A 157 7.21 14.72 -10.84
C TYR A 157 8.45 15.54 -11.24
N LYS A 158 9.06 16.27 -10.30
CA LYS A 158 10.32 16.98 -10.53
C LYS A 158 11.43 16.03 -10.95
N ARG A 159 11.64 14.92 -10.21
CA ARG A 159 12.70 13.95 -10.51
C ARG A 159 12.46 13.18 -11.81
N LEU A 160 11.20 12.96 -12.21
CA LEU A 160 10.88 12.42 -13.54
C LEU A 160 11.33 13.36 -14.68
N GLY A 161 11.21 14.67 -14.49
CA GLY A 161 11.69 15.66 -15.46
C GLY A 161 13.22 15.70 -15.60
N GLU A 162 13.96 15.38 -14.53
CA GLU A 162 15.42 15.24 -14.54
C GLU A 162 15.85 13.91 -15.16
N PHE A 163 15.10 12.83 -14.91
CA PHE A 163 15.36 11.50 -15.45
C PHE A 163 15.33 11.45 -16.98
N ASN A 164 14.49 12.26 -17.64
CA ASN A 164 14.41 12.32 -19.10
C ASN A 164 15.57 13.11 -19.77
N ARG A 165 16.45 13.74 -18.97
CA ARG A 165 17.60 14.52 -19.46
C ARG A 165 18.95 13.80 -19.31
N ALA A 166 18.97 12.64 -18.68
CA ALA A 166 20.12 11.76 -18.54
C ALA A 166 20.08 10.66 -19.60
#